data_AF-A0A3E0QMM4-F1
#
_entry.id   AF-A0A3E0QMM4-F1
#
_cell.length_a   1.000
_cell.length_b   1.000
_cell.length_c   1.000
_cell.angle_alpha   90.00
_cell.angle_beta   90.00
_cell.angle_gamma   90.00
#
_symmetry.space_group_name_H-M   'P 1'
#
loop_
_entity.id
_entity.type
_entity.pdbx_description
1 polymer ?
#
loop_
_entity_poly.entity_id
_entity_poly.type
_entity_poly.pdbx_seq_one_letter_code
_entity_poly.pdbx_strand_id
1 'polypeptide(L)' 'MLIKEKNPGIYQVTISAYELAALISSARWICSGSEGPMDDSSKQQISRVLESYDLSMKQMKEHQASDVNLHK' A
#
# COMPACT_ATOMS: atom_id res chain seq x y z
N MET A 1 -1.91 -3.57 14.26
CA MET A 1 -1.67 -2.19 13.79
C MET A 1 -1.39 -1.26 14.98
N LEU A 2 -0.36 -0.42 14.89
CA LEU A 2 -0.02 0.61 15.88
C LEU A 2 0.14 1.96 15.18
N ILE A 3 -0.43 3.02 15.74
CA ILE A 3 -0.25 4.39 15.27
C ILE A 3 0.53 5.14 16.34
N LYS A 4 1.66 5.75 15.97
CA LYS A 4 2.47 6.58 16.87
C LYS A 4 2.66 7.95 16.23
N GLU A 5 2.42 9.01 16.99
CA GLU A 5 2.79 10.36 16.56
C GLU A 5 4.32 10.51 16.69
N LYS A 6 5.00 10.82 15.57
CA LYS A 6 6.45 10.99 15.53
C LYS A 6 6.85 12.46 15.69
N ASN A 7 6.03 13.36 15.17
CA ASN A 7 6.11 14.82 15.30
C ASN A 7 4.67 15.37 15.30
N PRO A 8 4.43 16.61 15.75
CA PRO A 8 3.10 17.23 15.66
C PRO A 8 2.50 17.09 14.26
N GLY A 9 1.42 16.32 14.14
CA GLY A 9 0.72 16.07 12.86
C GLY A 9 1.35 15.04 11.92
N ILE A 10 2.45 14.38 12.31
CA ILE A 10 3.08 13.29 11.54
C ILE A 10 2.89 11.98 12.28
N TYR A 11 2.09 11.09 11.69
CA TYR A 11 1.78 9.78 12.24
C TYR A 11 2.54 8.67 11.52
N GLN A 12 3.20 7.82 12.30
CA GLN A 12 3.79 6.58 11.82
C GLN A 12 2.84 5.43 12.11
N VAL A 13 2.43 4.73 11.06
CA VAL A 13 1.64 3.50 11.16
C VAL A 13 2.58 2.31 11.04
N THR A 14 2.52 1.41 12.02
CA THR A 14 3.19 0.11 11.99
C THR A 14 2.14 -0.96 11.84
N ILE A 15 2.31 -1.82 10.83
CA ILE A 15 1.37 -2.88 10.47
C ILE A 15 2.16 -4.15 10.18
N SER A 16 1.62 -5.31 10.56
CA SER A 16 2.21 -6.59 10.18
C SER A 16 2.03 -6.86 8.69
N ALA A 17 2.88 -7.72 8.12
CA ALA A 17 2.77 -8.09 6.70
C ALA A 17 1.41 -8.72 6.36
N TYR A 18 0.83 -9.51 7.27
CA TYR A 18 -0.49 -10.13 7.09
C TYR A 18 -1.63 -9.10 7.07
N GLU A 19 -1.62 -8.16 8.01
CA GLU A 19 -2.62 -7.09 8.06
C GLU A 19 -2.52 -6.21 6.80
N LEU A 20 -1.29 -5.88 6.35
CA LEU A 20 -1.10 -5.13 5.11
C LEU A 20 -1.61 -5.89 3.89
N ALA A 21 -1.29 -7.19 3.78
CA ALA A 21 -1.77 -8.03 2.67
C ALA A 21 -3.30 -8.11 2.63
N ALA A 22 -3.95 -8.22 3.80
CA ALA A 22 -5.40 -8.21 3.90
C ALA A 22 -5.99 -6.87 3.40
N LEU A 23 -5.43 -5.73 3.83
CA LEU A 23 -5.90 -4.41 3.39
C LEU A 23 -5.76 -4.21 1.88
N ILE A 24 -4.60 -4.55 1.31
CA ILE A 24 -4.36 -4.43 -0.14
C ILE A 24 -5.31 -5.34 -0.92
N SER A 25 -5.56 -6.56 -0.43
CA SER A 25 -6.48 -7.50 -1.08
C SER A 25 -7.92 -6.94 -1.08
N SER A 26 -8.39 -6.42 0.05
CA SER A 26 -9.71 -5.79 0.16
C SER A 26 -9.85 -4.57 -0.73
N ALA A 27 -8.83 -3.70 -0.76
CA ALA A 27 -8.80 -2.52 -1.62
C ALA A 27 -8.89 -2.89 -3.11
N ARG A 28 -8.16 -3.93 -3.53
CA ARG A 28 -8.23 -4.44 -4.91
C ARG A 28 -9.60 -4.99 -5.25
N TRP A 29 -10.22 -5.74 -4.33
CA TRP A 29 -11.58 -6.25 -4.52
C TRP A 29 -12.59 -5.11 -4.74
N ILE A 30 -12.51 -4.06 -3.90
CA ILE A 30 -13.33 -2.85 -4.03
C ILE A 30 -13.17 -2.21 -5.42
N CYS A 31 -11.93 -1.98 -5.86
CA CYS A 31 -11.65 -1.37 -7.16
C CYS A 31 -12.02 -2.26 -8.35
N SER A 32 -11.99 -3.59 -8.20
CA SER A 32 -12.30 -4.54 -9.28
C SER A 32 -13.80 -4.70 -9.59
N GLY A 33 -14.67 -4.01 -8.85
CA GLY A 33 -16.11 -4.03 -9.09
C GLY A 33 -16.92 -4.66 -7.95
N SER A 34 -16.58 -4.36 -6.70
CA SER A 34 -17.43 -4.75 -5.57
C SER A 34 -18.88 -4.30 -5.78
N GLU A 35 -19.82 -5.22 -5.61
CA GLU A 35 -21.24 -4.92 -5.60
C GLU A 35 -21.59 -4.28 -4.24
N GLY A 36 -21.63 -2.95 -4.20
CA GLY A 36 -21.94 -2.23 -2.98
C GLY A 36 -22.08 -0.72 -3.22
N PRO A 37 -22.82 -0.02 -2.33
CA PRO A 37 -23.00 1.42 -2.41
C PRO A 37 -21.68 2.10 -2.05
N MET A 38 -20.87 2.38 -3.06
CA MET A 38 -19.64 3.16 -2.93
C MET A 38 -19.56 4.12 -4.10
N ASP A 39 -19.40 5.39 -3.79
CA ASP A 39 -19.29 6.44 -4.79
C ASP A 39 -17.97 6.33 -5.57
N ASP A 40 -17.99 6.84 -6.80
CA ASP A 40 -16.84 6.76 -7.70
C ASP A 40 -15.62 7.53 -7.19
N SER A 41 -15.83 8.60 -6.40
CA SER A 41 -14.73 9.39 -5.87
C SER A 41 -13.92 8.61 -4.82
N SER A 42 -14.61 7.86 -3.96
CA SER A 42 -13.98 6.97 -2.98
C SER A 42 -13.23 5.82 -3.69
N LYS A 43 -13.81 5.23 -4.74
CA LYS A 43 -13.12 4.20 -5.55
C LYS A 43 -11.85 4.75 -6.21
N GLN A 44 -11.91 5.96 -6.75
CA GLN A 44 -10.74 6.63 -7.34
C GLN A 44 -9.66 6.91 -6.30
N GLN A 45 -10.03 7.32 -5.08
CA GLN A 45 -9.06 7.52 -4.00
C GLN A 45 -8.34 6.21 -3.66
N ILE A 46 -9.06 5.10 -3.53
CA ILE A 46 -8.46 3.79 -3.27
C ILE A 46 -7.56 3.36 -4.43
N SER A 47 -7.97 3.58 -5.68
CA SER A 47 -7.14 3.29 -6.86
C SER A 47 -5.79 4.00 -6.80
N ARG A 48 -5.79 5.30 -6.47
CA ARG A 48 -4.54 6.09 -6.36
C ARG A 48 -3.63 5.56 -5.24
N VAL A 49 -4.20 5.13 -4.11
CA VAL A 49 -3.43 4.52 -3.03
C VAL A 49 -2.80 3.20 -3.48
N LEU A 50 -3.55 2.35 -4.20
CA LEU A 50 -3.04 1.09 -4.75
C LEU A 50 -1.93 1.32 -5.78
N GLU A 51 -2.09 2.28 -6.69
CA GLU A 51 -1.08 2.64 -7.68
C GLU A 51 0.22 3.11 -7.01
N SER A 52 0.11 3.96 -5.99
CA SER A 52 1.29 4.41 -5.23
C SER A 52 1.97 3.26 -4.50
N TYR A 53 1.20 2.33 -3.92
CA TYR A 53 1.74 1.14 -3.27
C TYR A 53 2.50 0.25 -4.26
N ASP A 54 1.90 -0.06 -5.41
CA ASP A 54 2.51 -0.92 -6.43
C ASP A 54 3.81 -0.30 -6.98
N LEU A 55 3.84 1.03 -7.15
CA LEU A 55 5.02 1.76 -7.61
C LEU A 55 6.16 1.71 -6.58
N SER A 56 5.85 1.92 -5.29
CA SER A 56 6.84 1.77 -4.21
C SER A 56 7.35 0.33 -4.09
N MET A 57 6.49 -0.68 -4.23
CA MET A 57 6.89 -2.08 -4.21
C MET A 57 7.80 -2.44 -5.38
N LYS A 58 7.55 -1.88 -6.57
CA LYS A 58 8.42 -2.05 -7.74
C LYS A 58 9.81 -1.45 -7.47
N GLN A 59 9.87 -0.22 -6.97
CA GLN A 59 11.13 0.43 -6.61
C GLN A 59 11.91 -0.37 -5.57
N MET A 60 11.26 -0.90 -4.54
CA MET A 60 11.91 -1.73 -3.52
C MET A 60 12.54 -3.01 -4.12
N LYS A 61 11.84 -3.67 -5.05
CA LYS A 61 12.36 -4.86 -5.75
C LYS A 61 13.57 -4.53 -6.62
N GLU A 62 13.54 -3.38 -7.31
CA GLU A 62 14.66 -2.92 -8.14
C GLU A 62 15.91 -2.58 -7.30
N HIS A 63 15.73 -1.98 -6.12
CA HIS A 63 16.84 -1.73 -5.19
C HIS A 63 17.44 -3.04 -4.67
N GLN A 64 16.61 -3.99 -4.22
CA GLN A 64 17.11 -5.31 -3.78
C GLN A 64 17.86 -6.06 -4.90
N ALA A 65 17.37 -6.00 -6.14
CA ALA A 65 18.05 -6.65 -7.27
C ALA A 65 19.40 -6.00 -7.61
N SER A 66 19.55 -4.69 -7.36
CA SER A 66 20.79 -3.97 -7.59
C SER A 66 21.86 -4.31 -6.53
N ASP A 67 21.46 -4.43 -5.26
CA ASP A 67 22.35 -4.82 -4.16
C ASP A 67 22.90 -6.26 -4.33
N VAL A 68 22.09 -7.16 -4.89
CA VAL A 68 22.48 -8.55 -5.18
C VAL A 68 23.51 -8.65 -6.32
N ASN A 69 23.51 -7.73 -7.28
CA ASN A 69 24.48 -7.73 -8.39
C ASN A 69 25.84 -7.10 -8.02
N LEU A 70 25.92 -6.33 -6.95
CA LEU A 70 27.18 -5.77 -6.43
C LEU A 70 28.01 -6.78 -5.63
N HIS A 71 27.46 -7.95 -5.30
CA HIS A 71 28.10 -9.00 -4.50
C HIS A 71 28.38 -10.29 -5.29
N LYS A 72 28.44 -10.22 -6.62
CA LYS A 72 28.87 -11.30 -7.52
C LYS A 72 30.11 -10.88 -8.30
#